data_AF-A0A518DVJ4-F1
#
_entry.id   AF-A0A518DVJ4-F1
#
_cell.length_a   1.000
_cell.length_b   1.000
_cell.length_c   1.000
_cell.angle_alpha   90.00
_cell.angle_beta   90.00
_cell.angle_gamma   90.00
#
_symmetry.space_group_name_H-M   'P 1'
#
loop_
_entity.id
_entity.type
_entity.pdbx_description
1 polymer ?
#
loop_
_entity_poly.entity_id
_entity_poly.type
_entity_poly.pdbx_seq_one_letter_code
_entity_poly.pdbx_strand_id
1 'polypeptide(L)'
;MQRVTVTGLCLASCLIAGFLGAWISRREAVAQSPSQVRERFVAPRVEPSPATTSQADGVAVVTVDLGNEQQITLIDTKASLIRVYHVERNSGRIALKSVRNIHWDGQMEEFNAASPSPREIRSLVSQR
;
A
#
# COMPACT_ATOMS: atom_id res chain seq x y z
N MET A 1 62.86 -3.03 -21.23
CA MET A 1 62.67 -2.27 -19.97
C MET A 1 61.62 -1.18 -20.24
N GLN A 2 60.29 -1.37 -20.28
CA GLN A 2 59.28 -2.11 -19.50
C GLN A 2 58.94 -1.51 -18.12
N ARG A 3 58.36 -0.29 -18.07
CA ARG A 3 57.63 0.26 -16.91
C ARG A 3 56.68 1.42 -17.29
N VAL A 4 55.50 1.17 -17.88
CA VAL A 4 54.46 2.24 -18.00
C VAL A 4 53.01 1.75 -17.80
N THR A 5 52.71 0.45 -17.83
CA THR A 5 51.30 -0.01 -17.98
C THR A 5 50.49 -0.26 -16.70
N VAL A 6 51.00 -0.01 -15.49
CA VAL A 6 50.30 -0.43 -14.24
C VAL A 6 49.57 0.70 -13.50
N THR A 7 49.86 1.98 -13.77
CA THR A 7 49.28 3.09 -12.99
C THR A 7 47.94 3.63 -13.53
N GLY A 8 47.60 3.38 -14.80
CA GLY A 8 46.37 3.91 -15.41
C GLY A 8 45.07 3.20 -15.01
N LEU A 9 45.14 1.93 -14.58
CA LEU A 9 43.95 1.12 -14.31
C LEU A 9 43.31 1.41 -12.93
N CYS A 10 44.09 1.90 -11.95
CA CYS A 10 43.58 2.18 -10.59
C CYS A 10 42.85 3.52 -10.46
N LEU A 11 43.16 4.52 -11.27
CA LEU A 11 42.48 5.83 -11.19
C LEU A 11 41.09 5.80 -11.84
N ALA A 12 40.88 4.95 -12.83
CA ALA A 12 39.58 4.81 -13.51
C ALA A 12 38.53 4.08 -12.64
N SER A 13 38.93 3.19 -11.73
CA SER A 13 37.98 2.47 -10.87
C SER A 13 37.43 3.33 -9.72
N CYS A 14 38.19 4.29 -9.21
CA CYS A 14 37.73 5.16 -8.12
C CYS A 14 36.67 6.19 -8.57
N LEU A 15 36.68 6.63 -9.83
CA LEU A 15 35.71 7.62 -10.33
C LEU A 15 34.31 7.01 -10.58
N ILE A 16 34.22 5.71 -10.90
CA ILE A 16 32.94 5.02 -11.11
C ILE A 16 32.26 4.70 -9.76
N ALA A 17 33.03 4.42 -8.71
CA ALA A 17 32.49 4.20 -7.36
C ALA A 17 31.92 5.49 -6.71
N GLY A 18 32.48 6.66 -7.03
CA GLY A 18 32.01 7.95 -6.50
C GLY A 18 30.64 8.39 -7.03
N PHE A 19 30.31 8.06 -8.28
CA PHE A 19 29.05 8.47 -8.90
C PHE A 19 27.85 7.59 -8.51
N LEU A 20 28.06 6.32 -8.15
CA LEU A 20 26.98 5.47 -7.63
C LEU A 20 26.64 5.77 -6.15
N GLY A 21 27.62 6.19 -5.35
CA GLY A 21 27.41 6.52 -3.93
C GLY A 21 26.60 7.81 -3.71
N ALA A 22 26.78 8.82 -4.56
CA ALA A 22 26.14 10.13 -4.39
C ALA A 22 24.66 10.19 -4.79
N TRP A 23 24.15 9.20 -5.54
CA TRP A 23 22.72 9.14 -5.91
C TRP A 23 21.83 8.49 -4.84
N ILE A 24 22.42 7.72 -3.92
CA ILE A 24 21.67 6.99 -2.87
C ILE A 24 21.44 7.87 -1.63
N SER A 25 22.25 8.90 -1.40
CA SER A 25 22.17 9.73 -0.19
C SER A 25 21.12 10.86 -0.22
N ARG A 26 20.38 11.08 -1.32
CA ARG A 26 19.30 12.11 -1.38
C ARG A 26 17.91 11.52 -1.16
N ARG A 27 17.74 10.73 -0.10
CA ARG A 27 16.42 10.43 0.48
C ARG A 27 16.45 10.68 1.98
N GLU A 28 16.85 11.89 2.36
CA GLU A 28 16.53 12.41 3.69
C GLU A 28 15.03 12.69 3.70
N ALA A 29 14.29 11.68 4.14
CA ALA A 29 12.89 11.78 4.49
C ALA A 29 12.75 12.85 5.57
N VAL A 30 11.91 13.85 5.31
CA VAL A 30 11.39 14.77 6.32
C VAL A 30 10.57 13.92 7.30
N ALA A 31 11.21 13.47 8.37
CA ALA A 31 10.54 12.84 9.49
C ALA A 31 9.77 13.92 10.25
N GLN A 32 8.44 13.97 10.07
CA GLN A 32 7.57 14.72 10.97
C GLN A 32 7.68 14.10 12.36
N SER A 33 8.10 14.90 13.34
CA SER A 33 8.17 14.48 14.74
C SER A 33 6.74 14.46 15.32
N PRO A 34 6.20 13.32 15.76
CA PRO A 34 4.92 13.32 16.45
C PRO A 34 5.13 13.79 17.89
N SER A 35 4.43 14.86 18.25
CA SER A 35 4.25 15.32 19.62
C SER A 35 3.80 14.16 20.51
N GLN A 36 4.59 13.86 21.55
CA GLN A 36 4.32 12.79 22.49
C GLN A 36 3.06 13.07 23.31
N VAL A 37 1.95 12.44 22.95
CA VAL A 37 0.81 12.26 23.85
C VAL A 37 1.11 11.04 24.71
N ARG A 38 1.40 11.30 25.99
CA ARG A 38 1.69 10.28 27.00
C ARG A 38 0.40 9.54 27.36
N GLU A 39 0.21 8.34 26.83
CA GLU A 39 -0.92 7.50 27.21
C GLU A 39 -0.64 6.71 28.49
N ARG A 40 -1.64 6.70 29.39
CA ARG A 40 -1.64 5.87 30.60
C ARG A 40 -1.85 4.42 30.19
N PHE A 41 -1.03 3.54 30.75
CA PHE A 41 -1.16 2.09 30.60
C PHE A 41 -2.50 1.61 31.16
N VAL A 42 -3.36 1.11 30.27
CA VAL A 42 -4.56 0.32 30.59
C VAL A 42 -4.37 -1.06 29.93
N ALA A 43 -4.61 -2.13 30.70
CA ALA A 43 -4.31 -3.50 30.32
C ALA A 43 -4.95 -3.93 28.98
N PRO A 44 -4.28 -4.78 28.16
CA PRO A 44 -4.75 -5.09 26.82
C PRO A 44 -5.95 -6.05 26.88
N ARG A 45 -7.11 -5.56 26.47
CA ARG A 45 -8.18 -6.40 25.95
C ARG A 45 -7.80 -6.73 24.51
N VAL A 46 -7.74 -8.02 24.15
CA VAL A 46 -7.57 -8.44 22.75
C VAL A 46 -8.89 -8.14 22.03
N GLU A 47 -9.01 -6.91 21.52
CA GLU A 47 -10.04 -6.54 20.56
C GLU A 47 -9.44 -6.63 19.15
N PRO A 48 -10.20 -7.11 18.14
CA PRO A 48 -9.77 -7.02 16.76
C PRO A 48 -9.46 -5.55 16.43
N SER A 49 -8.22 -5.29 15.99
CA SER A 49 -7.71 -3.95 15.75
C SER A 49 -8.67 -3.16 14.85
N PRO A 50 -9.18 -1.99 15.28
CA PRO A 50 -10.14 -1.23 14.50
C PRO A 50 -9.48 -0.76 13.22
N ALA A 51 -10.10 -1.07 12.08
CA ALA A 51 -9.69 -0.53 10.81
C ALA A 51 -9.73 1.01 10.88
N THR A 52 -8.56 1.65 10.78
CA THR A 52 -8.49 3.11 10.76
C THR A 52 -8.86 3.59 9.36
N THR A 53 -9.98 4.30 9.26
CA THR A 53 -10.45 4.89 8.01
C THR A 53 -10.11 6.38 7.99
N SER A 54 -9.27 6.81 7.04
CA SER A 54 -9.02 8.22 6.74
C SER A 54 -9.60 8.54 5.36
N GLN A 55 -10.42 9.58 5.28
CA GLN A 55 -11.10 9.97 4.04
C GLN A 55 -10.55 11.32 3.57
N ALA A 56 -9.92 11.32 2.40
CA ALA A 56 -9.61 12.51 1.61
C ALA A 56 -10.60 12.59 0.45
N ASP A 57 -10.76 13.76 -0.19
CA ASP A 57 -11.76 13.97 -1.25
C ASP A 57 -11.65 12.92 -2.39
N GLY A 58 -12.57 11.95 -2.37
CA GLY A 58 -12.66 10.86 -3.35
C GLY A 58 -11.79 9.62 -3.07
N VAL A 59 -11.03 9.58 -1.97
CA VAL A 59 -10.19 8.43 -1.61
C VAL A 59 -10.42 8.04 -0.16
N ALA A 60 -10.87 6.79 0.04
CA ALA A 60 -10.93 6.15 1.35
C ALA A 60 -9.74 5.21 1.51
N VAL A 61 -9.10 5.28 2.68
CA VAL A 61 -8.00 4.39 3.06
C VAL A 61 -8.47 3.51 4.20
N VAL A 62 -8.39 2.19 4.01
CA VAL A 62 -8.70 1.20 5.05
C VAL A 62 -7.42 0.44 5.37
N THR A 63 -7.06 0.40 6.65
CA THR A 63 -5.85 -0.29 7.10
C THR A 63 -6.21 -1.43 8.03
N VAL A 64 -5.62 -2.61 7.81
CA VAL A 64 -5.82 -3.81 8.63
C VAL A 64 -4.47 -4.39 9.01
N ASP A 65 -4.30 -4.75 10.27
CA ASP A 65 -3.10 -5.42 10.76
C ASP A 65 -3.24 -6.94 10.59
N LEU A 66 -2.31 -7.56 9.86
CA LEU A 66 -2.25 -9.03 9.66
C LEU A 66 -1.17 -9.69 10.54
N GLY A 67 -0.57 -8.93 11.46
CA GLY A 67 0.48 -9.40 12.37
C GLY A 67 1.87 -9.17 11.79
N ASN A 68 2.28 -9.96 10.78
CA ASN A 68 3.59 -9.82 10.12
C ASN A 68 3.59 -8.77 8.99
N GLU A 69 2.41 -8.46 8.46
CA GLU A 69 2.19 -7.45 7.44
C GLU A 69 1.05 -6.52 7.86
N GLN A 70 1.05 -5.31 7.32
CA GLN A 70 -0.08 -4.38 7.39
C GLN A 70 -0.71 -4.29 6.00
N GLN A 71 -2.01 -4.58 5.89
CA GLN A 71 -2.75 -4.37 4.66
C GLN A 71 -3.28 -2.94 4.59
N ILE A 72 -3.02 -2.28 3.46
CA ILE A 72 -3.56 -0.96 3.13
C ILE A 72 -4.42 -1.12 1.88
N THR A 73 -5.71 -0.88 2.02
CA THR A 73 -6.66 -0.85 0.92
C THR A 73 -6.99 0.61 0.58
N LEU A 74 -6.67 1.01 -0.65
CA LEU A 74 -7.05 2.31 -1.20
C LEU A 74 -8.28 2.15 -2.08
N ILE A 75 -9.33 2.91 -1.78
CA ILE A 75 -10.59 2.93 -2.52
C ILE A 75 -10.74 4.33 -3.12
N ASP A 76 -10.61 4.43 -4.44
CA ASP A 76 -10.85 5.65 -5.19
C ASP A 76 -12.27 5.63 -5.72
N THR A 77 -13.13 6.48 -5.15
CA THR A 77 -14.56 6.55 -5.50
C THR A 77 -14.78 7.28 -6.83
N LYS A 78 -13.86 8.16 -7.24
CA LYS A 78 -13.94 8.88 -8.53
C LYS A 78 -13.56 7.97 -9.69
N ALA A 79 -12.50 7.18 -9.52
CA ALA A 79 -12.03 6.23 -10.52
C ALA A 79 -12.73 4.86 -10.45
N SER A 80 -13.58 4.62 -9.45
CA SER A 80 -14.19 3.31 -9.18
C SER A 80 -13.13 2.20 -9.12
N LEU A 81 -12.05 2.44 -8.37
CA LEU A 81 -10.88 1.56 -8.36
C LEU A 81 -10.44 1.22 -6.94
N ILE A 82 -10.19 -0.06 -6.69
CA ILE A 82 -9.61 -0.57 -5.45
C ILE A 82 -8.17 -1.03 -5.70
N ARG A 83 -7.27 -0.67 -4.79
CA ARG A 83 -5.89 -1.17 -4.75
C ARG A 83 -5.60 -1.73 -3.36
N VAL A 84 -5.00 -2.91 -3.31
CA VAL A 84 -4.62 -3.57 -2.06
C VAL A 84 -3.11 -3.69 -2.01
N TYR A 85 -2.50 -3.15 -0.96
CA TYR A 85 -1.07 -3.24 -0.68
C TYR A 85 -0.85 -3.99 0.63
N HIS A 86 0.24 -4.73 0.72
CA HIS A 86 0.77 -5.23 1.99
C HIS A 86 2.11 -4.55 2.27
N VAL A 87 2.29 -4.12 3.51
CA VAL A 87 3.52 -3.54 4.03
C VAL A 87 4.10 -4.51 5.04
N GLU A 88 5.26 -5.07 4.73
CA GLU A 88 5.96 -6.00 5.62
C GLU A 88 6.48 -5.26 6.86
N ARG A 89 6.14 -5.74 8.07
CA ARG A 89 6.44 -5.01 9.32
C ARG A 89 7.93 -4.89 9.62
N ASN A 90 8.72 -5.91 9.24
CA ASN A 90 10.14 -5.96 9.56
C ASN A 90 10.99 -5.13 8.60
N SER A 91 10.65 -5.16 7.32
CA SER A 91 11.45 -4.53 6.25
C SER A 91 10.87 -3.20 5.76
N GLY A 92 9.58 -2.94 6.04
CA GLY A 92 8.83 -1.83 5.43
C GLY A 92 8.54 -2.04 3.95
N ARG A 93 8.84 -3.21 3.38
CA ARG A 93 8.66 -3.48 1.95
C ARG A 93 7.18 -3.45 1.60
N ILE A 94 6.86 -2.67 0.57
CA ILE A 94 5.49 -2.53 0.08
C ILE A 94 5.30 -3.42 -1.15
N ALA A 95 4.26 -4.25 -1.13
CA ALA A 95 3.88 -5.10 -2.24
C ALA A 95 2.44 -4.81 -2.67
N LEU A 96 2.23 -4.50 -3.95
CA LEU A 96 0.91 -4.42 -4.55
C LEU A 96 0.37 -5.83 -4.75
N LYS A 97 -0.79 -6.13 -4.15
CA LYS A 97 -1.42 -7.45 -4.18
C LYS A 97 -2.54 -7.54 -5.19
N SER A 98 -3.33 -6.47 -5.34
CA SER A 98 -4.45 -6.44 -6.28
C SER A 98 -4.80 -5.03 -6.72
N VAL A 99 -5.27 -4.91 -7.97
CA VAL A 99 -5.89 -3.72 -8.53
C VAL A 99 -7.16 -4.17 -9.25
N ARG A 100 -8.31 -3.63 -8.85
CA ARG A 100 -9.60 -3.98 -9.45
C ARG A 100 -10.47 -2.75 -9.65
N ASN A 101 -11.07 -2.63 -10.83
CA ASN A 101 -12.10 -1.62 -11.08
C ASN A 101 -13.47 -2.17 -10.64
N ILE A 102 -14.05 -1.52 -9.62
CA ILE A 102 -15.33 -1.94 -9.02
C ILE A 102 -16.54 -1.65 -9.91
N HIS A 103 -16.38 -0.85 -10.96
CA HIS A 103 -17.45 -0.64 -11.94
C HIS A 103 -17.95 -1.96 -12.52
N TRP A 104 -17.02 -2.88 -12.80
CA TRP A 104 -17.35 -4.19 -13.38
C TRP A 104 -18.00 -5.13 -12.37
N ASP A 105 -17.68 -4.99 -11.08
CA ASP A 105 -18.26 -5.83 -10.02
C ASP A 105 -19.77 -5.55 -9.87
N GLY A 106 -20.20 -4.30 -10.06
CA GLY A 106 -21.61 -3.92 -10.04
C GLY A 106 -22.41 -4.33 -11.28
N GLN A 107 -21.75 -4.74 -12.37
CA GLN A 107 -22.42 -5.16 -13.60
C GLN A 107 -22.71 -6.67 -13.65
N MET A 108 -22.11 -7.45 -12.74
CA MET A 108 -22.32 -8.88 -12.68
C MET A 108 -23.59 -9.19 -11.87
N GLU A 109 -24.70 -9.49 -12.53
CA GLU A 109 -26.00 -9.68 -11.85
C GLU A 109 -26.14 -11.02 -11.12
N GLU A 110 -25.39 -12.04 -11.55
CA GLU A 110 -25.53 -13.42 -11.05
C GLU A 110 -24.27 -13.93 -10.32
N PHE A 111 -23.17 -13.18 -10.37
CA PHE A 111 -21.92 -13.57 -9.71
C PHE A 111 -21.96 -13.15 -8.24
N ASN A 112 -21.86 -14.11 -7.32
CA ASN A 112 -22.05 -13.94 -5.87
C ASN A 112 -23.48 -13.59 -5.43
N ALA A 113 -24.49 -13.80 -6.29
CA ALA A 113 -25.88 -13.68 -5.89
C ALA A 113 -26.33 -14.94 -5.15
N ALA A 114 -26.81 -14.80 -3.93
CA ALA A 114 -27.66 -15.79 -3.28
C ALA A 114 -29.12 -15.55 -3.70
N SER A 115 -29.96 -16.59 -3.63
CA SER A 115 -31.40 -16.42 -3.91
C SER A 115 -32.06 -15.55 -2.83
N PRO A 116 -32.93 -14.58 -3.18
CA PRO A 116 -33.30 -14.18 -4.55
C PRO A 116 -32.23 -13.29 -5.21
N SER A 117 -31.95 -13.54 -6.49
CA SER A 117 -31.03 -12.72 -7.29
C SER A 117 -31.54 -11.27 -7.40
N PRO A 118 -30.64 -10.29 -7.65
CA PRO A 118 -31.05 -8.89 -7.89
C PRO A 118 -32.12 -8.74 -8.97
N ARG A 119 -32.09 -9.57 -10.01
CA ARG A 119 -33.10 -9.61 -11.07
C ARG A 119 -34.48 -10.03 -10.54
N GLU A 120 -34.53 -11.08 -9.72
CA GLU A 120 -35.75 -11.55 -9.08
C GLU A 120 -36.33 -10.48 -8.14
N ILE A 121 -35.49 -9.83 -7.35
CA ILE A 121 -35.90 -8.71 -6.48
C ILE A 121 -36.56 -7.59 -7.30
N ARG A 122 -35.95 -7.18 -8.42
CA ARG A 122 -36.54 -6.14 -9.29
C ARG A 122 -37.91 -6.57 -9.84
N SER A 123 -38.08 -7.85 -10.21
CA SER A 123 -39.36 -8.36 -10.68
C SER A 123 -40.46 -8.32 -9.60
N LEU A 124 -40.11 -8.59 -8.35
CA LEU A 124 -41.04 -8.52 -7.20
C LEU A 124 -41.44 -7.08 -6.87
N VAL A 125 -40.50 -6.13 -6.93
CA VAL A 125 -40.76 -4.72 -6.66
C VAL A 125 -41.58 -4.06 -7.77
N SER A 126 -41.34 -4.45 -9.03
CA SER A 126 -42.05 -3.88 -10.20
C SER A 126 -43.50 -4.36 -10.35
N GLN A 127 -43.87 -5.45 -9.67
CA GLN A 127 -45.23 -6.02 -9.71
C GLN A 127 -46.20 -5.36 -8.71
N ARG A 128 -45.73 -4.38 -7.96
CA ARG A 128 -46.50 -3.66 -6.94
C ARG A 128 -46.95 -2.30 -7.43
#